data_AF-A0A381I9R9-F1
#
_entry.id   AF-A0A381I9R9-F1
#
_cell.length_a   1.000
_cell.length_b   1.000
_cell.length_c   1.000
_cell.angle_alpha   90.00
_cell.angle_beta   90.00
_cell.angle_gamma   90.00
#
_symmetry.space_group_name_H-M   'P 1'
#
loop_
_entity.id
_entity.type
_entity.pdbx_description
1 polymer ?
#
loop_
_entity_poly.entity_id
_entity_poly.type
_entity_poly.pdbx_seq_one_letter_code
_entity_poly.pdbx_strand_id
1 'polypeptide(L)'
;MLLKRDEKIITPANSVHRAVLMAIEKGQLQNLIFDNNALASHRAMGAILSAILKLEPAKKILASKQLKSVYLDKLLSMNDK
;
A
#
# COMPACT_ATOMS: atom_id res chain seq x y z
N MET A 1 4.67 30.42 -24.31
CA MET A 1 5.12 30.25 -22.91
C MET A 1 4.55 28.95 -22.37
N LEU A 2 5.37 28.08 -21.75
CA LEU A 2 4.89 26.88 -21.07
C LEU A 2 4.32 27.30 -19.70
N LEU A 3 3.03 27.04 -19.48
CA LEU A 3 2.37 27.27 -18.19
C LEU A 3 2.59 26.03 -17.31
N LYS A 4 3.02 26.24 -16.06
CA LYS A 4 3.21 25.17 -15.08
C LYS A 4 1.82 24.69 -14.62
N ARG A 5 1.60 23.37 -14.61
CA ARG A 5 0.33 22.79 -14.12
C ARG A 5 0.20 23.05 -12.62
N ASP A 6 -0.98 23.49 -12.18
CA ASP A 6 -1.26 23.81 -10.77
C ASP A 6 -1.06 22.60 -9.85
N GLU A 7 -1.40 21.40 -10.33
CA GLU A 7 -1.30 20.18 -9.54
C GLU A 7 -0.30 19.21 -10.16
N LYS A 8 0.62 18.67 -9.37
CA LYS A 8 1.61 17.70 -9.84
C LYS A 8 1.16 16.28 -9.49
N ILE A 9 0.80 15.47 -10.49
CA ILE A 9 0.49 14.05 -10.27
C ILE A 9 1.80 13.31 -9.99
N ILE A 10 1.94 12.78 -8.77
CA ILE A 10 3.06 11.90 -8.41
C ILE A 10 2.68 10.48 -8.84
N THR A 11 3.43 9.94 -9.80
CA THR A 11 3.24 8.56 -10.25
C THR A 11 3.81 7.57 -9.23
N PRO A 12 3.17 6.41 -9.02
CA PRO A 12 3.72 5.36 -8.18
C PRO A 12 5.11 4.91 -8.67
N ALA A 13 6.04 4.69 -7.73
CA ALA A 13 7.44 4.41 -8.05
C ALA A 13 7.67 3.05 -8.74
N ASN A 14 6.76 2.09 -8.59
CA ASN A 14 6.82 0.79 -9.26
C ASN A 14 5.42 0.13 -9.32
N SER A 15 5.34 -1.01 -10.01
CA SER A 15 4.08 -1.74 -10.22
C SER A 15 3.44 -2.26 -8.93
N VAL A 16 4.24 -2.69 -7.94
CA VAL A 16 3.72 -3.16 -6.65
C VAL A 16 3.10 -2.00 -5.88
N HIS A 17 3.80 -0.87 -5.80
CA HIS A 17 3.30 0.35 -5.20
C HIS A 17 1.97 0.75 -5.86
N ARG A 18 1.92 0.76 -7.20
CA ARG A 18 0.69 1.06 -7.95
C ARG A 18 -0.45 0.11 -7.59
N ALA A 19 -0.20 -1.21 -7.59
CA ALA A 19 -1.23 -2.21 -7.29
C ALA A 19 -1.77 -2.06 -5.87
N VAL A 20 -0.89 -1.87 -4.89
CA VAL A 20 -1.25 -1.67 -3.48
C VAL A 20 -2.05 -0.39 -3.29
N LEU A 21 -1.62 0.73 -3.88
CA LEU A 21 -2.36 1.99 -3.83
C LEU A 21 -3.77 1.84 -4.40
N MET A 22 -3.90 1.27 -5.60
CA MET A 22 -5.20 1.07 -6.24
C MET A 22 -6.10 0.15 -5.41
N ALA A 23 -5.54 -0.91 -4.83
CA ALA A 23 -6.31 -1.84 -4.00
C ALA A 23 -6.82 -1.15 -2.73
N ILE A 24 -6.00 -0.34 -2.06
CA ILE A 24 -6.40 0.43 -0.87
C ILE A 24 -7.49 1.45 -1.24
N GLU A 25 -7.29 2.21 -2.32
CA GLU A 25 -8.25 3.24 -2.75
C GLU A 25 -9.62 2.64 -3.13
N LYS A 26 -9.63 1.41 -3.65
CA LYS A 26 -10.85 0.67 -4.01
C LYS A 26 -11.44 -0.20 -2.89
N GLY A 27 -10.81 -0.28 -1.72
CA GLY A 27 -11.26 -1.19 -0.67
C GLY A 27 -10.99 -2.67 -0.92
N GLN A 28 -10.13 -3.01 -1.88
CA GLN A 28 -9.85 -4.38 -2.34
C GLN A 28 -8.46 -4.89 -1.90
N LEU A 29 -7.90 -4.34 -0.83
CA LEU A 29 -6.60 -4.79 -0.33
C LEU A 29 -6.59 -6.27 0.06
N GLN A 30 -7.71 -6.77 0.60
CA GLN A 30 -7.87 -8.19 0.93
C GLN A 30 -7.78 -9.08 -0.32
N ASN A 31 -8.52 -8.75 -1.38
CA ASN A 31 -8.48 -9.46 -2.66
C ASN A 31 -7.07 -9.48 -3.26
N LEU A 32 -6.34 -8.36 -3.17
CA LEU A 32 -4.96 -8.30 -3.65
C LEU A 32 -4.07 -9.35 -2.96
N ILE A 33 -4.29 -9.59 -1.67
CA ILE A 33 -3.48 -10.48 -0.84
C ILE A 33 -3.93 -11.94 -0.92
N PHE A 34 -5.23 -12.19 -0.76
CA PHE A 34 -5.79 -13.52 -0.62
C PHE A 34 -6.13 -14.16 -1.97
N ASP A 35 -6.77 -13.42 -2.88
CA ASP A 35 -7.26 -13.98 -4.16
C ASP A 35 -6.12 -14.21 -5.17
N ASN A 36 -5.00 -13.49 -5.02
CA ASN A 36 -3.83 -13.61 -5.92
C ASN A 36 -2.73 -14.53 -5.36
N ASN A 37 -3.01 -15.34 -4.35
CA ASN A 37 -2.03 -16.22 -3.70
C ASN A 37 -0.77 -15.48 -3.22
N ALA A 38 -0.86 -14.20 -2.85
CA ALA A 38 0.31 -13.42 -2.44
C ALA A 38 0.95 -14.00 -1.17
N LEU A 39 0.14 -14.65 -0.31
CA LEU A 39 0.60 -15.39 0.87
C LEU A 39 1.49 -16.59 0.52
N ALA A 40 1.30 -17.21 -0.65
CA ALA A 40 2.11 -18.35 -1.08
C ALA A 40 3.53 -17.93 -1.50
N SER A 41 3.81 -16.62 -1.60
CA SER A 41 5.12 -16.08 -1.93
C SER A 41 5.59 -15.07 -0.90
N HIS A 42 6.58 -15.46 -0.11
CA HIS A 42 7.27 -14.55 0.82
C HIS A 42 7.78 -13.28 0.12
N ARG A 43 8.26 -13.41 -1.12
CA ARG A 43 8.73 -12.26 -1.91
C ARG A 43 7.59 -11.32 -2.28
N ALA A 44 6.45 -11.85 -2.70
CA ALA A 44 5.28 -11.03 -3.03
C ALA A 44 4.75 -10.31 -1.78
N MET A 45 4.58 -11.04 -0.68
CA MET A 45 4.11 -10.46 0.59
C MET A 45 5.08 -9.41 1.12
N GLY A 46 6.39 -9.67 1.09
CA GLY A 46 7.42 -8.70 1.49
C GLY A 46 7.35 -7.42 0.65
N ALA A 47 7.12 -7.54 -0.66
CA ALA A 47 6.97 -6.38 -1.54
C ALA A 47 5.68 -5.58 -1.25
N ILE A 48 4.55 -6.25 -0.99
CA ILE A 48 3.28 -5.62 -0.64
C ILE A 48 3.41 -4.86 0.69
N LEU A 49 3.93 -5.52 1.74
CA LEU A 49 4.12 -4.89 3.05
C LEU A 49 5.09 -3.72 2.99
N SER A 50 6.20 -3.87 2.25
CA SER A 50 7.15 -2.78 2.02
C SER A 50 6.51 -1.59 1.29
N ALA A 51 5.58 -1.85 0.36
CA ALA A 51 4.85 -0.78 -0.29
C ALA A 51 3.92 -0.07 0.69
N ILE A 52 3.17 -0.81 1.53
CA ILE A 52 2.28 -0.24 2.57
C ILE A 52 3.07 0.63 3.56
N LEU A 53 4.24 0.16 4.02
CA LEU A 53 5.10 0.91 4.94
C LEU A 53 5.60 2.25 4.40
N LYS A 54 5.71 2.39 3.07
CA LYS A 54 6.19 3.61 2.40
C LYS A 54 5.06 4.57 2.03
N LEU A 55 3.80 4.23 2.32
CA LEU A 55 2.66 5.11 2.05
C LEU A 55 2.57 6.25 3.06
N GLU A 56 1.83 7.29 2.67
CA GLU A 56 1.45 8.38 3.56
C GLU A 56 0.65 7.86 4.78
N PRO A 57 0.74 8.52 5.96
CA PRO A 57 0.09 8.07 7.20
C PRO A 57 -1.42 7.78 7.05
N ALA A 58 -2.13 8.62 6.29
CA ALA A 58 -3.57 8.42 6.05
C ALA A 58 -3.86 7.10 5.32
N LYS A 59 -3.06 6.75 4.29
CA LYS A 59 -3.22 5.52 3.53
C LYS A 59 -2.79 4.28 4.34
N LYS A 60 -1.80 4.41 5.22
CA LYS A 60 -1.42 3.35 6.18
C LYS A 60 -2.57 2.99 7.12
N ILE A 61 -3.23 3.99 7.70
CA ILE A 61 -4.39 3.78 8.58
C ILE A 61 -5.53 3.10 7.81
N LEU A 62 -5.78 3.52 6.57
CA LEU A 62 -6.79 2.89 5.72
C LEU A 62 -6.46 1.43 5.40
N ALA A 63 -5.18 1.13 5.09
CA ALA A 63 -4.71 -0.23 4.86
C ALA A 63 -4.88 -1.11 6.11
N SER A 64 -4.53 -0.60 7.29
CA SER A 64 -4.75 -1.28 8.59
C SER A 64 -6.23 -1.58 8.81
N LYS A 65 -7.12 -0.61 8.61
CA LYS A 65 -8.59 -0.80 8.75
C LYS A 65 -9.16 -1.82 7.78
N GLN A 66 -8.67 -1.87 6.55
CA GLN A 66 -9.12 -2.86 5.55
C GLN A 66 -8.60 -4.25 5.86
N LEU A 67 -7.31 -4.41 6.17
CA LEU A 67 -6.71 -5.72 6.38
C LEU A 67 -7.07 -6.32 7.74
N LYS A 68 -7.30 -5.48 8.77
CA LYS A 68 -7.62 -5.88 10.15
C LYS A 68 -6.65 -6.92 10.72
N SER A 69 -5.36 -6.70 10.52
CA SER A 69 -4.31 -7.63 10.90
C SER A 69 -3.49 -7.09 12.07
N VAL A 70 -3.48 -7.84 13.18
CA VAL A 70 -2.62 -7.57 14.35
C VAL A 70 -1.15 -7.46 13.96
N TYR A 71 -0.72 -8.26 12.97
CA TYR A 71 0.65 -8.22 12.46
C TYR A 71 0.96 -6.89 11.76
N LEU A 72 0.05 -6.42 10.89
CA LEU A 72 0.23 -5.15 10.18
C LEU A 72 0.23 -3.97 11.16
N ASP A 73 -0.66 -3.98 12.14
CA ASP A 73 -0.74 -2.91 13.16
C ASP A 73 0.56 -2.81 13.97
N LYS A 74 1.11 -3.97 14.38
CA LYS A 74 2.40 -4.01 15.08
C LYS A 74 3.54 -3.50 14.19
N LEU A 75 3.58 -3.90 12.93
CA LEU A 75 4.59 -3.49 11.96
C LEU A 75 4.54 -1.98 11.67
N LEU A 76 3.35 -1.38 11.57
CA LEU A 76 3.18 0.07 11.45
C LEU A 76 3.65 0.80 12.71
N SER A 77 3.29 0.30 13.91
CA SER A 77 3.72 0.89 15.19
C SER A 77 5.24 0.88 15.40
N MET A 78 5.95 -0.04 14.75
CA MET A 78 7.41 -0.11 14.78
C MET A 78 8.07 0.85 13.79
N ASN A 79 7.44 1.08 12.65
CA ASN A 79 7.97 1.91 11.56
C ASN A 79 7.69 3.40 11.74
N ASP A 80 6.63 3.77 12.46
CA ASP A 80 6.24 5.16 12.69
C ASP A 80 6.88 5.76 13.97
N LYS A 81 7.87 5.06 14.55
CA LYS A 81 8.81 5.59 15.57
C LYS A 81 9.95 6.34 14.89
#